data_AF-A0A2S5RGA0-F1
#
_entry.id   AF-A0A2S5RGA0-F1
#
_cell.length_a   1.000
_cell.length_b   1.000
_cell.length_c   1.000
_cell.angle_alpha   90.00
_cell.angle_beta   90.00
_cell.angle_gamma   90.00
#
_symmetry.space_group_name_H-M   'P 1'
#
loop_
_entity.id
_entity.type
_entity.pdbx_description
1 polymer ?
#
loop_
_entity_poly.entity_id
_entity_poly.type
_entity_poly.pdbx_seq_one_letter_code
_entity_poly.pdbx_strand_id
1 'polypeptide(L)'
;MKYTCLQDVLDEIYSAEYVGNYLPVSNEPQWYEGFKTFGTKENMLSALAYYFDIWDQGERGINFRQEENGCMIFERAAWTFFYIFDSISLLKDPSIIPELMQYFPPEGDVRWPWTMEDLWTEMMLGVVTSSNFGPTYMDWIMRSLHLLHPGARWAASYFMFSMIYDTFYRIKPDQFPELPIVDALPLGKQDLVLSLLEDEISGWQEALERAKAKLCKTPSSEKEMKQAKNAVDSAKESLACAEYVRGQLLLLPQEVISIGYR
;
A
#
# COMPACT_ATOMS: atom_id res chain seq x y z
N MET A 1 17.65 28.82 2.40
CA MET A 1 17.00 27.55 2.05
C MET A 1 17.89 26.88 1.01
N LYS A 2 18.26 25.60 1.20
CA LYS A 2 19.22 24.89 0.33
C LYS A 2 18.65 24.56 -1.06
N TYR A 3 17.33 24.34 -1.11
CA TYR A 3 16.60 23.99 -2.33
C TYR A 3 15.77 25.16 -2.84
N THR A 4 15.57 25.19 -4.15
CA THR A 4 14.72 26.13 -4.89
C THR A 4 13.55 25.43 -5.56
N CYS A 5 13.63 24.11 -5.76
CA CYS A 5 12.57 23.28 -6.33
C CYS A 5 12.68 21.82 -5.85
N LEU A 6 11.70 20.99 -6.22
CA LEU A 6 11.70 19.56 -5.89
C LEU A 6 12.91 18.85 -6.52
N GLN A 7 13.30 19.23 -7.73
CA GLN A 7 14.43 18.62 -8.43
C GLN A 7 15.74 18.74 -7.65
N ASP A 8 15.98 19.87 -6.97
CA ASP A 8 17.18 20.06 -6.15
C ASP A 8 17.26 19.06 -4.99
N VAL A 9 16.10 18.67 -4.43
CA VAL A 9 16.02 17.66 -3.37
C VAL A 9 16.35 16.28 -3.94
N LEU A 10 15.76 15.94 -5.08
CA LEU A 10 15.95 14.64 -5.75
C LEU A 10 17.40 14.45 -6.23
N ASP A 11 18.04 15.51 -6.71
CA ASP A 11 19.45 15.49 -7.14
C ASP A 11 20.42 15.27 -5.97
N GLU A 12 20.11 15.84 -4.80
CA GLU A 12 20.88 15.60 -3.59
C GLU A 12 20.71 14.17 -3.08
N ILE A 13 19.48 13.67 -3.03
CA ILE A 13 19.18 12.28 -2.63
C ILE A 13 19.96 11.30 -3.52
N TYR A 14 19.90 11.49 -4.83
CA TYR A 14 20.68 10.68 -5.76
C TYR A 14 22.19 10.72 -5.45
N SER A 15 22.72 11.91 -5.20
CA SER A 15 24.15 12.07 -4.88
C SER A 15 24.54 11.34 -3.59
N ALA A 16 23.63 11.27 -2.61
CA ALA A 16 23.82 10.54 -1.36
C ALA A 16 23.72 9.01 -1.55
N GLU A 17 22.77 8.53 -2.36
CA GLU A 17 22.65 7.10 -2.70
C GLU A 17 23.89 6.60 -3.44
N TYR A 18 24.42 7.39 -4.38
CA TYR A 18 25.61 7.02 -5.16
C TYR A 18 26.86 6.80 -4.28
N VAL A 19 26.93 7.45 -3.12
CA VAL A 19 28.02 7.27 -2.14
C VAL A 19 27.70 6.23 -1.05
N GLY A 20 26.57 5.52 -1.17
CA GLY A 20 26.16 4.43 -0.28
C GLY A 20 25.48 4.87 1.02
N ASN A 21 24.98 6.11 1.09
CA ASN A 21 24.33 6.65 2.28
C ASN A 21 22.80 6.56 2.17
N TYR A 22 22.27 5.33 2.17
CA TYR A 22 20.83 5.09 2.18
C TYR A 22 20.20 5.53 3.49
N LEU A 23 19.27 6.49 3.43
CA LEU A 23 18.60 7.03 4.62
C LEU A 23 17.12 7.30 4.30
N PRO A 24 16.17 6.78 5.12
CA PRO A 24 14.77 7.20 5.07
C PRO A 24 14.64 8.73 5.06
N VAL A 25 13.65 9.28 4.34
CA VAL A 25 13.43 10.74 4.27
C VAL A 25 13.30 11.36 5.66
N SER A 26 12.68 10.63 6.60
CA SER A 26 12.55 11.05 8.00
C SER A 26 13.87 11.24 8.74
N ASN A 27 14.95 10.59 8.28
CA ASN A 27 16.25 10.61 8.92
C ASN A 27 17.16 11.72 8.40
N GLU A 28 16.76 12.38 7.30
CA GLU A 28 17.47 13.52 6.70
C GLU A 28 16.60 14.79 6.78
N PRO A 29 16.75 15.61 7.85
CA PRO A 29 15.87 16.76 8.10
C PRO A 29 15.81 17.76 6.94
N GLN A 30 16.91 17.87 6.20
CA GLN A 30 16.98 18.72 5.01
C GLN A 30 16.08 18.19 3.89
N TRP A 31 16.11 16.89 3.58
CA TRP A 31 15.26 16.28 2.56
C TRP A 31 13.80 16.37 2.94
N TYR A 32 13.49 16.08 4.21
CA TYR A 32 12.14 16.22 4.76
C TYR A 32 11.57 17.63 4.56
N GLU A 33 12.31 18.67 4.94
CA GLU A 33 11.86 20.06 4.75
C GLU A 33 11.80 20.46 3.26
N GLY A 34 12.68 19.89 2.43
CA GLY A 34 12.64 20.02 0.97
C GLY A 34 11.33 19.50 0.39
N PHE A 35 10.99 18.23 0.65
CA PHE A 35 9.74 17.62 0.20
C PHE A 35 8.51 18.33 0.75
N LYS A 36 8.53 18.71 2.03
CA LYS A 36 7.43 19.46 2.63
C LYS A 36 7.18 20.82 1.98
N THR A 37 8.24 21.47 1.48
CA THR A 37 8.13 22.79 0.85
C THR A 37 7.79 22.69 -0.64
N PHE A 38 8.44 21.78 -1.37
CA PHE A 38 8.38 21.74 -2.83
C PHE A 38 7.58 20.56 -3.39
N GLY A 39 7.28 19.55 -2.58
CA GLY A 39 6.46 18.40 -2.93
C GLY A 39 4.97 18.75 -2.82
N THR A 40 4.44 19.51 -3.78
CA THR A 40 2.99 19.61 -3.97
C THR A 40 2.47 18.36 -4.67
N LYS A 41 1.15 18.11 -4.60
CA LYS A 41 0.51 16.98 -5.30
C LYS A 41 0.90 16.96 -6.78
N GLU A 42 0.82 18.10 -7.47
CA GLU A 42 1.14 18.22 -8.89
C GLU A 42 2.63 17.92 -9.17
N ASN A 43 3.52 18.47 -8.35
CA ASN A 43 4.96 18.26 -8.52
C ASN A 43 5.34 16.80 -8.29
N MET A 44 4.77 16.16 -7.26
CA MET A 44 5.01 14.74 -6.96
C MET A 44 4.48 13.85 -8.08
N LEU A 45 3.25 14.08 -8.56
CA LEU A 45 2.68 13.29 -9.67
C LEU A 45 3.49 13.46 -10.96
N SER A 46 3.89 14.68 -11.29
CA SER A 46 4.73 14.95 -12.46
C SER A 46 6.09 14.24 -12.35
N ALA A 47 6.70 14.25 -11.16
CA ALA A 47 7.99 13.61 -10.93
C ALA A 47 7.86 12.07 -10.95
N LEU A 48 6.84 11.50 -10.31
CA LEU A 48 6.55 10.06 -10.36
C LEU A 48 6.41 9.56 -11.80
N ALA A 49 5.59 10.25 -12.61
CA ALA A 49 5.40 9.88 -14.01
C ALA A 49 6.72 9.93 -14.80
N TYR A 50 7.51 10.99 -14.62
CA TYR A 50 8.80 11.17 -15.29
C TYR A 50 9.81 10.07 -14.93
N TYR A 51 10.01 9.80 -13.64
CA TYR A 51 11.00 8.82 -13.20
C TYR A 51 10.55 7.38 -13.42
N PHE A 52 9.24 7.11 -13.32
CA PHE A 52 8.70 5.80 -13.67
C PHE A 52 8.91 5.47 -15.15
N ASP A 53 8.66 6.41 -16.07
CA ASP A 53 8.86 6.20 -17.50
C ASP A 53 10.33 5.87 -17.84
N ILE A 54 11.27 6.61 -17.23
CA ILE A 54 12.70 6.34 -17.41
C ILE A 54 13.07 4.95 -16.88
N TRP A 55 12.65 4.63 -15.65
CA TRP A 55 12.92 3.33 -15.04
C TRP A 55 12.31 2.18 -15.87
N ASP A 56 11.04 2.27 -16.27
CA ASP A 56 10.35 1.24 -17.07
C ASP A 56 11.04 1.02 -18.43
N GLN A 57 11.54 2.08 -19.08
CA GLN A 57 12.35 1.95 -20.30
C GLN A 57 13.66 1.18 -20.08
N GLY A 58 14.32 1.43 -18.95
CA GLY A 58 15.55 0.77 -18.53
C GLY A 58 15.35 -0.72 -18.34
N GLU A 59 14.34 -1.05 -17.54
CA GLU A 59 13.94 -2.43 -17.29
C GLU A 59 13.59 -3.15 -18.60
N ARG A 60 12.83 -2.51 -19.52
CA ARG A 60 12.50 -3.03 -20.87
C ARG A 60 13.69 -3.39 -21.75
N GLY A 61 14.91 -3.14 -21.29
CA GLY A 61 16.14 -3.42 -22.02
C GLY A 61 16.27 -2.54 -23.26
N ILE A 62 15.41 -1.53 -23.41
CA ILE A 62 15.40 -0.63 -24.57
C ILE A 62 16.72 0.16 -24.61
N ASN A 63 17.38 0.36 -23.46
CA ASN A 63 18.60 1.15 -23.33
C ASN A 63 19.67 0.54 -22.39
N PHE A 64 19.42 -0.60 -21.74
CA PHE A 64 20.27 -1.16 -20.67
C PHE A 64 21.69 -1.56 -21.14
N ARG A 65 21.87 -1.87 -22.44
CA ARG A 65 23.11 -2.45 -22.97
C ARG A 65 24.03 -1.49 -23.72
N GLN A 66 23.64 -0.22 -23.90
CA GLN A 66 24.35 0.63 -24.86
C GLN A 66 25.42 1.53 -24.24
N GLU A 67 25.36 1.93 -22.97
CA GLU A 67 26.42 2.75 -22.34
C GLU A 67 26.49 2.55 -20.81
N GLU A 68 27.69 2.61 -20.22
CA GLU A 68 27.92 2.63 -18.76
C GLU A 68 27.10 3.75 -18.07
N ASN A 69 26.89 4.86 -18.78
CA ASN A 69 26.02 5.97 -18.35
C ASN A 69 24.52 5.65 -18.39
N GLY A 70 24.08 4.74 -19.27
CA GLY A 70 22.67 4.34 -19.38
C GLY A 70 22.19 3.58 -18.15
N CYS A 71 23.01 2.64 -17.64
CA CYS A 71 22.73 1.92 -16.40
C CYS A 71 22.51 2.88 -15.22
N MET A 72 23.37 3.90 -15.08
CA MET A 72 23.27 4.92 -14.02
C MET A 72 22.00 5.77 -14.10
N ILE A 73 21.46 6.04 -15.29
CA ILE A 73 20.22 6.82 -15.46
C ILE A 73 19.01 6.03 -14.96
N PHE A 74 18.95 4.73 -15.24
CA PHE A 74 17.83 3.87 -14.81
C PHE A 74 17.86 3.63 -13.30
N GLU A 75 19.04 3.36 -12.74
CA GLU A 75 19.22 3.26 -11.29
C GLU A 75 18.85 4.57 -10.58
N ARG A 76 19.27 5.72 -11.13
CA ARG A 76 18.86 7.04 -10.61
C ARG A 76 17.34 7.20 -10.64
N ALA A 77 16.70 6.81 -11.73
CA ALA A 77 15.25 6.94 -11.86
C ALA A 77 14.50 6.04 -10.88
N ALA A 78 14.98 4.81 -10.66
CA ALA A 78 14.47 3.88 -9.65
C ALA A 78 14.51 4.48 -8.24
N TRP A 79 15.68 4.97 -7.80
CA TRP A 79 15.83 5.60 -6.48
C TRP A 79 14.97 6.85 -6.34
N THR A 80 14.93 7.67 -7.39
CA THR A 80 14.16 8.91 -7.34
C THR A 80 12.67 8.63 -7.26
N PHE A 81 12.17 7.66 -8.04
CA PHE A 81 10.80 7.18 -7.98
C PHE A 81 10.45 6.70 -6.56
N PHE A 82 11.32 5.89 -5.96
CA PHE A 82 11.17 5.41 -4.58
C PHE A 82 11.00 6.56 -3.58
N TYR A 83 11.92 7.52 -3.58
CA TYR A 83 11.92 8.62 -2.60
C TYR A 83 10.75 9.59 -2.78
N ILE A 84 10.30 9.80 -4.01
CA ILE A 84 9.07 10.55 -4.26
C ILE A 84 7.88 9.79 -3.68
N PHE A 85 7.79 8.48 -3.92
CA PHE A 85 6.68 7.66 -3.43
C PHE A 85 6.63 7.63 -1.89
N ASP A 86 7.75 7.40 -1.21
CA ASP A 86 7.83 7.45 0.27
C ASP A 86 7.35 8.81 0.83
N SER A 87 7.69 9.89 0.12
CA SER A 87 7.34 11.26 0.51
C SER A 87 5.87 11.62 0.29
N ILE A 88 5.09 10.82 -0.43
CA ILE A 88 3.65 11.10 -0.69
C ILE A 88 2.87 11.28 0.61
N SER A 89 3.19 10.49 1.64
CA SER A 89 2.51 10.57 2.93
C SER A 89 2.65 11.95 3.62
N LEU A 90 3.65 12.75 3.22
CA LEU A 90 3.87 14.12 3.70
C LEU A 90 2.83 15.11 3.17
N LEU A 91 2.18 14.81 2.04
CA LEU A 91 1.09 15.63 1.49
C LEU A 91 -0.10 15.71 2.45
N LYS A 92 -0.32 14.64 3.24
CA LYS A 92 -1.52 14.45 4.07
C LYS A 92 -2.83 14.63 3.29
N ASP A 93 -2.78 14.42 1.98
CA ASP A 93 -3.90 14.52 1.07
C ASP A 93 -4.13 13.16 0.39
N PRO A 94 -5.11 12.36 0.86
CA PRO A 94 -5.41 11.06 0.26
C PRO A 94 -6.06 11.18 -1.12
N SER A 95 -6.37 12.39 -1.61
CA SER A 95 -6.89 12.57 -2.98
C SER A 95 -5.92 12.16 -4.07
N ILE A 96 -4.65 11.88 -3.74
CA ILE A 96 -3.62 11.38 -4.65
C ILE A 96 -3.73 9.87 -4.94
N ILE A 97 -4.46 9.13 -4.10
CA ILE A 97 -4.56 7.67 -4.17
C ILE A 97 -5.05 7.14 -5.54
N PRO A 98 -6.07 7.73 -6.20
CA PRO A 98 -6.50 7.30 -7.53
C PRO A 98 -5.36 7.30 -8.55
N GLU A 99 -4.50 8.33 -8.52
CA GLU A 99 -3.39 8.51 -9.44
C GLU A 99 -2.24 7.51 -9.18
N LEU A 100 -2.17 6.93 -7.98
CA LEU A 100 -1.16 5.93 -7.62
C LEU A 100 -1.53 4.51 -8.07
N MET A 101 -2.81 4.23 -8.35
CA MET A 101 -3.29 2.89 -8.71
C MET A 101 -2.57 2.30 -9.94
N GLN A 102 -2.11 3.16 -10.85
CA GLN A 102 -1.37 2.74 -12.06
C GLN A 102 0.00 2.11 -11.76
N TYR A 103 0.58 2.38 -10.58
CA TYR A 103 1.91 1.89 -10.21
C TYR A 103 1.88 0.52 -9.52
N PHE A 104 0.71 -0.14 -9.46
CA PHE A 104 0.55 -1.52 -8.99
C PHE A 104 0.30 -2.44 -10.19
N PRO A 105 1.35 -2.98 -10.82
CA PRO A 105 1.22 -3.84 -11.99
C PRO A 105 0.64 -5.23 -11.64
N PRO A 106 0.15 -5.99 -12.63
CA PRO A 106 -0.24 -7.38 -12.42
C PRO A 106 0.92 -8.25 -11.90
N GLU A 107 0.60 -9.24 -11.07
CA GLU A 107 1.56 -10.28 -10.67
C GLU A 107 1.87 -11.26 -11.82
N GLY A 108 3.12 -11.70 -11.89
CA GLY A 108 3.58 -12.80 -12.76
C GLY A 108 3.92 -12.42 -14.21
N ASP A 109 4.30 -13.44 -15.00
CA ASP A 109 4.77 -13.33 -16.40
C ASP A 109 3.75 -12.73 -17.40
N VAL A 110 2.53 -12.44 -16.95
CA VAL A 110 1.43 -12.01 -17.80
C VAL A 110 1.34 -10.48 -17.80
N ARG A 111 2.16 -9.87 -18.66
CA ARG A 111 2.02 -8.52 -19.26
C ARG A 111 2.52 -7.30 -18.49
N TRP A 112 3.18 -7.42 -17.35
CA TRP A 112 4.14 -6.39 -16.95
C TRP A 112 5.53 -7.01 -16.93
N PRO A 113 6.50 -6.43 -17.65
CA PRO A 113 7.73 -7.18 -17.91
C PRO A 113 8.65 -7.32 -16.67
N TRP A 114 8.29 -6.72 -15.53
CA TRP A 114 9.00 -6.77 -14.24
C TRP A 114 8.00 -6.98 -13.11
N THR A 115 8.34 -7.86 -12.18
CA THR A 115 7.78 -7.81 -10.84
C THR A 115 8.56 -6.74 -10.08
N MET A 116 7.86 -5.78 -9.45
CA MET A 116 8.47 -4.88 -8.45
C MET A 116 8.82 -5.68 -7.19
N GLU A 117 9.50 -6.81 -7.33
CA GLU A 117 9.64 -7.80 -6.27
C GLU A 117 10.40 -7.21 -5.07
N ASP A 118 9.70 -7.29 -3.95
CA ASP A 118 10.08 -7.18 -2.54
C ASP A 118 10.52 -5.85 -1.94
N LEU A 119 11.36 -5.02 -2.58
CA LEU A 119 11.96 -3.89 -1.82
C LEU A 119 11.04 -2.67 -1.69
N TRP A 120 10.24 -2.38 -2.72
CA TRP A 120 9.41 -1.17 -2.74
C TRP A 120 7.91 -1.45 -2.69
N THR A 121 7.48 -2.64 -3.11
CA THR A 121 6.05 -2.98 -3.17
C THR A 121 5.37 -2.88 -1.82
N GLU A 122 5.94 -3.48 -0.76
CA GLU A 122 5.37 -3.38 0.59
C GLU A 122 5.35 -1.92 1.09
N MET A 123 6.38 -1.14 0.78
CA MET A 123 6.46 0.26 1.17
C MET A 123 5.41 1.10 0.43
N MET A 124 5.28 0.95 -0.89
CA MET A 124 4.30 1.67 -1.71
C MET A 124 2.88 1.36 -1.24
N LEU A 125 2.58 0.09 -0.96
CA LEU A 125 1.33 -0.31 -0.36
C LEU A 125 1.10 0.39 1.00
N GLY A 126 2.12 0.41 1.86
CA GLY A 126 2.08 1.07 3.17
C GLY A 126 1.92 2.59 3.10
N VAL A 127 2.44 3.25 2.06
CA VAL A 127 2.24 4.68 1.80
C VAL A 127 0.78 4.96 1.43
N VAL A 128 0.18 4.14 0.56
CA VAL A 128 -1.24 4.29 0.16
C VAL A 128 -2.17 4.09 1.35
N THR A 129 -1.84 3.17 2.26
CA THR A 129 -2.60 2.91 3.50
C THR A 129 -2.02 3.64 4.71
N SER A 130 -1.30 4.75 4.50
CA SER A 130 -0.58 5.42 5.59
C SER A 130 -1.54 6.05 6.61
N SER A 131 -1.21 5.90 7.90
CA SER A 131 -1.93 6.57 8.99
C SER A 131 -1.84 8.11 8.92
N ASN A 132 -0.87 8.66 8.18
CA ASN A 132 -0.73 10.10 7.94
C ASN A 132 -1.92 10.70 7.17
N PHE A 133 -2.65 9.88 6.40
CA PHE A 133 -3.89 10.31 5.74
C PHE A 133 -5.10 10.26 6.67
N GLY A 134 -5.00 9.66 7.85
CA GLY A 134 -6.15 9.42 8.72
C GLY A 134 -7.16 8.44 8.08
N PRO A 135 -8.35 8.24 8.67
CA PRO A 135 -9.32 7.26 8.16
C PRO A 135 -9.86 7.57 6.76
N THR A 136 -9.70 8.80 6.27
CA THR A 136 -10.22 9.22 4.96
C THR A 136 -9.52 8.52 3.78
N TYR A 137 -8.32 7.93 3.96
CA TYR A 137 -7.71 7.14 2.90
C TYR A 137 -8.59 5.95 2.50
N MET A 138 -9.38 5.40 3.43
CA MET A 138 -10.24 4.23 3.16
C MET A 138 -11.28 4.56 2.09
N ASP A 139 -11.89 5.75 2.16
CA ASP A 139 -12.83 6.23 1.15
C ASP A 139 -12.17 6.32 -0.23
N TRP A 140 -10.97 6.89 -0.27
CA TRP A 140 -10.22 7.07 -1.50
C TRP A 140 -9.77 5.76 -2.11
N ILE A 141 -9.28 4.81 -1.30
CA ILE A 141 -8.97 3.44 -1.75
C ILE A 141 -10.23 2.80 -2.31
N MET A 142 -11.33 2.80 -1.55
CA MET A 142 -12.55 2.08 -1.92
C MET A 142 -13.11 2.59 -3.26
N ARG A 143 -13.09 3.92 -3.47
CA ARG A 143 -13.44 4.54 -4.76
C ARG A 143 -12.49 4.15 -5.88
N SER A 144 -11.22 3.93 -5.58
CA SER A 144 -10.16 3.76 -6.57
C SER A 144 -9.84 2.31 -6.92
N LEU A 145 -10.38 1.32 -6.21
CA LEU A 145 -10.10 -0.11 -6.46
C LEU A 145 -10.34 -0.53 -7.92
N HIS A 146 -11.29 0.10 -8.61
CA HIS A 146 -11.60 -0.19 -10.01
C HIS A 146 -10.55 0.34 -11.01
N LEU A 147 -9.66 1.22 -10.57
CA LEU A 147 -8.56 1.78 -11.37
C LEU A 147 -7.33 0.86 -11.39
N LEU A 148 -7.25 -0.09 -10.45
CA LEU A 148 -6.20 -1.11 -10.45
C LEU A 148 -6.30 -1.97 -11.70
N HIS A 149 -5.14 -2.40 -12.20
CA HIS A 149 -5.11 -3.39 -13.25
C HIS A 149 -5.81 -4.68 -12.78
N PRO A 150 -6.61 -5.40 -13.62
CA PRO A 150 -7.33 -6.59 -13.18
C PRO A 150 -6.43 -7.71 -12.60
N GLY A 151 -5.17 -7.77 -13.02
CA GLY A 151 -4.17 -8.70 -12.47
C GLY A 151 -3.45 -8.19 -11.21
N ALA A 152 -3.71 -6.97 -10.75
CA ALA A 152 -3.14 -6.39 -9.52
C ALA A 152 -4.03 -6.68 -8.29
N ARG A 153 -4.64 -7.87 -8.27
CA ARG A 153 -5.55 -8.28 -7.20
C ARG A 153 -4.85 -8.33 -5.84
N TRP A 154 -3.57 -8.68 -5.83
CA TRP A 154 -2.73 -8.69 -4.63
C TRP A 154 -2.71 -7.32 -3.91
N ALA A 155 -2.62 -6.22 -4.65
CA ALA A 155 -2.63 -4.87 -4.07
C ALA A 155 -4.01 -4.53 -3.48
N ALA A 156 -5.08 -4.88 -4.21
CA ALA A 156 -6.45 -4.71 -3.73
C ALA A 156 -6.71 -5.51 -2.43
N SER A 157 -6.21 -6.75 -2.36
CA SER A 157 -6.27 -7.59 -1.16
C SER A 157 -5.50 -6.97 0.00
N TYR A 158 -4.28 -6.48 -0.23
CA TYR A 158 -3.51 -5.78 0.81
C TYR A 158 -4.25 -4.55 1.34
N PHE A 159 -4.82 -3.73 0.44
CA PHE A 159 -5.58 -2.56 0.85
C PHE A 159 -6.80 -2.93 1.70
N MET A 160 -7.53 -3.99 1.32
CA MET A 160 -8.65 -4.48 2.11
C MET A 160 -8.20 -4.93 3.50
N PHE A 161 -7.15 -5.76 3.58
CA PHE A 161 -6.55 -6.20 4.84
C PHE A 161 -6.16 -5.01 5.72
N SER A 162 -5.43 -4.03 5.17
CA SER A 162 -4.98 -2.85 5.91
C SER A 162 -6.12 -2.00 6.43
N MET A 163 -7.19 -1.79 5.65
CA MET A 163 -8.37 -1.05 6.11
C MET A 163 -9.10 -1.76 7.25
N ILE A 164 -9.23 -3.09 7.18
CA ILE A 164 -9.84 -3.90 8.26
C ILE A 164 -8.95 -3.77 9.49
N TYR A 165 -7.65 -4.04 9.35
CA TYR A 165 -6.70 -3.97 10.44
C TYR A 165 -6.72 -2.60 11.12
N ASP A 166 -6.60 -1.50 10.37
CA ASP A 166 -6.60 -0.15 10.92
C ASP A 166 -7.90 0.20 11.67
N THR A 167 -9.04 -0.28 11.17
CA THR A 167 -10.33 -0.04 11.82
C THR A 167 -10.38 -0.74 13.18
N PHE A 168 -10.12 -2.04 13.21
CA PHE A 168 -10.33 -2.83 14.42
C PHE A 168 -9.18 -2.71 15.43
N TYR A 169 -7.94 -2.50 14.97
CA TYR A 169 -6.78 -2.31 15.84
C TYR A 169 -6.88 -1.05 16.71
N ARG A 170 -7.62 -0.04 16.25
CA ARG A 170 -7.76 1.25 16.95
C ARG A 170 -8.96 1.31 17.91
N ILE A 171 -9.78 0.26 17.98
CA ILE A 171 -10.95 0.22 18.87
C ILE A 171 -10.49 0.19 20.33
N LYS A 172 -11.06 1.09 21.14
CA LYS A 172 -10.82 1.15 22.59
C LYS A 172 -12.07 0.67 23.34
N PRO A 173 -11.94 -0.15 24.41
CA PRO A 173 -13.09 -0.71 25.12
C PRO A 173 -14.04 0.32 25.75
N ASP A 174 -13.56 1.53 26.03
CA ASP A 174 -14.26 2.62 26.69
C ASP A 174 -14.86 3.66 25.73
N GLN A 175 -14.69 3.48 24.42
CA GLN A 175 -15.17 4.39 23.39
C GLN A 175 -16.15 3.68 22.46
N PHE A 176 -17.16 4.43 21.98
CA PHE A 176 -18.01 3.90 20.92
C PHE A 176 -17.13 3.67 19.67
N PRO A 177 -17.15 2.48 19.07
CA PRO A 177 -16.23 2.18 17.99
C PRO A 177 -16.57 3.00 16.75
N GLU A 178 -15.59 3.75 16.25
CA GLU A 178 -15.63 4.26 14.88
C GLU A 178 -15.26 3.11 13.93
N LEU A 179 -16.05 2.95 12.86
CA LEU A 179 -15.88 1.86 11.90
C LEU A 179 -15.66 2.42 10.48
N PRO A 180 -14.56 3.16 10.24
CA PRO A 180 -14.35 3.89 8.99
C PRO A 180 -14.38 3.00 7.74
N ILE A 181 -13.96 1.73 7.84
CA ILE A 181 -14.10 0.79 6.73
C ILE A 181 -15.57 0.57 6.34
N VAL A 182 -16.47 0.49 7.32
CA VAL A 182 -17.90 0.26 7.09
C VAL A 182 -18.52 1.45 6.37
N ASP A 183 -18.13 2.67 6.75
CA ASP A 183 -18.55 3.91 6.09
C ASP A 183 -18.01 4.00 4.65
N ALA A 184 -16.83 3.44 4.39
CA ALA A 184 -16.21 3.41 3.07
C ALA A 184 -16.84 2.36 2.13
N LEU A 185 -17.34 1.22 2.63
CA LEU A 185 -17.87 0.10 1.83
C LEU A 185 -18.80 0.50 0.66
N PRO A 186 -19.79 1.41 0.83
CA PRO A 186 -20.69 1.81 -0.26
C PRO A 186 -20.01 2.47 -1.46
N LEU A 187 -18.77 2.95 -1.29
CA LEU A 187 -18.02 3.68 -2.30
C LEU A 187 -17.33 2.76 -3.31
N GLY A 188 -17.24 1.46 -3.01
CA GLY A 188 -16.61 0.47 -3.85
C GLY A 188 -17.58 -0.25 -4.76
N LYS A 189 -17.06 -0.84 -5.84
CA LYS A 189 -17.86 -1.73 -6.69
C LYS A 189 -18.19 -3.01 -5.91
N GLN A 190 -19.47 -3.21 -5.59
CA GLN A 190 -19.94 -4.28 -4.70
C GLN A 190 -19.34 -5.67 -5.02
N ASP A 191 -19.40 -6.12 -6.27
CA ASP A 191 -18.88 -7.44 -6.65
C ASP A 191 -17.37 -7.58 -6.38
N LEU A 192 -16.61 -6.51 -6.61
CA LEU A 192 -15.18 -6.48 -6.36
C LEU A 192 -14.90 -6.51 -4.85
N VAL A 193 -15.57 -5.64 -4.09
CA VAL A 193 -15.39 -5.55 -2.63
C VAL A 193 -15.80 -6.86 -1.95
N LEU A 194 -16.94 -7.44 -2.35
CA LEU A 194 -17.41 -8.72 -1.83
C LEU A 194 -16.41 -9.83 -2.13
N SER A 195 -15.91 -9.89 -3.36
CA SER A 195 -14.91 -10.88 -3.76
C SER A 195 -13.60 -10.73 -2.99
N LEU A 196 -13.14 -9.51 -2.71
CA LEU A 196 -11.95 -9.27 -1.87
C LEU A 196 -12.18 -9.72 -0.43
N LEU A 197 -13.36 -9.45 0.14
CA LEU A 197 -13.71 -9.91 1.49
C LEU A 197 -13.83 -11.43 1.59
N GLU A 198 -14.32 -12.10 0.54
CA GLU A 198 -14.38 -13.56 0.49
C GLU A 198 -12.99 -14.20 0.43
N ASP A 199 -12.05 -13.60 -0.31
CA ASP A 199 -10.65 -14.01 -0.31
C ASP A 199 -10.01 -13.82 1.07
N GLU A 200 -10.25 -12.67 1.70
CA GLU A 200 -9.73 -12.35 3.05
C GLU A 200 -10.23 -13.37 4.09
N ILE A 201 -11.53 -13.66 4.08
CA ILE A 201 -12.15 -14.67 4.97
C ILE A 201 -11.53 -16.04 4.72
N SER A 202 -11.38 -16.44 3.44
CA SER A 202 -10.79 -17.74 3.08
C SER A 202 -9.33 -17.83 3.58
N GLY A 203 -8.56 -16.76 3.41
CA GLY A 203 -7.18 -16.65 3.92
C GLY A 203 -7.10 -16.80 5.44
N TRP A 204 -8.00 -16.16 6.20
CA TRP A 204 -8.05 -16.30 7.65
C TRP A 204 -8.55 -17.66 8.13
N GLN A 205 -9.47 -18.30 7.40
CA GLN A 205 -9.87 -19.68 7.68
C GLN A 205 -8.69 -20.64 7.53
N GLU A 206 -7.92 -20.52 6.44
CA GLU A 206 -6.69 -21.30 6.26
C GLU A 206 -5.65 -21.01 7.34
N ALA A 207 -5.43 -19.73 7.67
CA ALA A 207 -4.50 -19.33 8.72
C ALA A 207 -4.90 -19.91 10.08
N LEU A 208 -6.19 -19.91 10.40
CA LEU A 208 -6.73 -20.50 11.62
C LEU A 208 -6.51 -22.02 11.66
N GLU A 209 -6.77 -22.73 10.57
CA GLU A 209 -6.50 -24.18 10.50
C GLU A 209 -5.00 -24.48 10.62
N ARG A 210 -4.12 -23.69 9.96
CA ARG A 210 -2.66 -23.79 10.15
C ARG A 210 -2.25 -23.53 11.60
N ALA A 211 -2.85 -22.55 12.27
CA ALA A 211 -2.54 -22.21 13.66
C ALA A 211 -3.00 -23.31 14.63
N LYS A 212 -4.21 -23.86 14.45
CA LYS A 212 -4.72 -25.00 15.22
C LYS A 212 -3.82 -26.23 15.03
N ALA A 213 -3.45 -26.54 13.79
CA ALA A 213 -2.57 -27.67 13.49
C ALA A 213 -1.20 -27.53 14.18
N LYS A 214 -0.64 -26.31 14.22
CA LYS A 214 0.59 -26.03 14.98
C LYS A 214 0.42 -26.21 16.48
N LEU A 215 -0.71 -25.78 17.06
CA LEU A 215 -1.02 -25.96 18.48
C LEU A 215 -1.21 -27.43 18.87
N CYS A 216 -1.76 -28.25 17.97
CA CYS A 216 -1.92 -29.70 18.18
C CYS A 216 -0.58 -30.47 18.13
N LYS A 217 0.46 -29.93 17.48
CA LYS A 217 1.81 -30.50 17.58
C LYS A 217 2.31 -30.23 18.99
N THR A 218 2.77 -31.27 19.70
CA THR A 218 3.24 -31.18 21.09
C THR A 218 4.25 -30.03 21.23
N PRO A 219 3.88 -28.90 21.86
CA PRO A 219 4.81 -27.78 22.02
C PRO A 219 5.95 -28.24 22.92
N SER A 220 7.19 -27.96 22.53
CA SER A 220 8.37 -28.40 23.29
C SER A 220 8.63 -27.52 24.52
N SER A 221 7.94 -26.38 24.62
CA SER A 221 8.03 -25.45 25.75
C SER A 221 6.72 -24.70 26.01
N GLU A 222 6.58 -24.17 27.22
CA GLU A 222 5.46 -23.29 27.61
C GLU A 222 5.41 -22.01 26.75
N LYS A 223 6.59 -21.50 26.33
CA LYS A 223 6.70 -20.35 25.42
C LYS A 223 6.09 -20.65 24.05
N GLU A 224 6.41 -21.80 23.47
CA GLU A 224 5.84 -22.24 22.19
C GLU A 224 4.33 -22.46 22.29
N MET A 225 3.87 -23.04 23.40
CA MET A 225 2.44 -23.21 23.66
C MET A 225 1.71 -21.86 23.74
N LYS A 226 2.29 -20.86 24.40
CA LYS A 226 1.73 -19.50 24.46
C LYS A 226 1.70 -18.83 23.09
N GLN A 227 2.78 -18.93 22.31
CA GLN A 227 2.83 -18.38 20.96
C GLN A 227 1.81 -19.03 20.03
N ALA A 228 1.66 -20.36 20.08
CA ALA A 228 0.68 -21.08 19.27
C ALA A 228 -0.77 -20.70 19.65
N LYS A 229 -1.07 -20.54 20.95
CA LYS A 229 -2.38 -20.04 21.41
C LYS A 229 -2.66 -18.63 20.90
N ASN A 230 -1.71 -17.71 21.07
CA ASN A 230 -1.85 -16.34 20.57
C ASN A 230 -2.09 -16.28 19.06
N ALA A 231 -1.44 -17.14 18.27
CA ALA A 231 -1.67 -17.23 16.83
C ALA A 231 -3.09 -17.72 16.49
N VAL A 232 -3.63 -18.67 17.25
CA VAL A 232 -5.02 -19.13 17.09
C VAL A 232 -6.00 -18.00 17.43
N ASP A 233 -5.78 -17.30 18.54
CA ASP A 233 -6.68 -16.23 18.98
C ASP A 233 -6.65 -15.05 18.01
N SER A 234 -5.45 -14.64 17.57
CA SER A 234 -5.28 -13.59 16.55
C SER A 234 -5.94 -13.95 15.21
N ALA A 235 -5.84 -15.20 14.76
CA ALA A 235 -6.51 -15.65 13.53
C ALA A 235 -8.04 -15.65 13.68
N LYS A 236 -8.58 -16.03 14.85
CA LYS A 236 -10.03 -15.95 15.13
C LYS A 236 -10.53 -14.52 15.13
N GLU A 237 -9.79 -13.61 15.77
CA GLU A 237 -10.14 -12.19 15.81
C GLU A 237 -10.15 -11.59 14.41
N SER A 238 -9.12 -11.85 13.61
CA SER A 238 -9.02 -11.36 12.22
C SER A 238 -10.14 -11.91 11.35
N LEU A 239 -10.44 -13.21 11.46
CA LEU A 239 -11.58 -13.83 10.77
C LEU A 239 -12.91 -13.16 11.14
N ALA A 240 -13.16 -12.95 12.45
CA ALA A 240 -14.39 -12.32 12.92
C ALA A 240 -14.51 -10.87 12.40
N CYS A 241 -13.41 -10.13 12.32
CA CYS A 241 -13.40 -8.77 11.75
C CYS A 241 -13.78 -8.78 10.26
N ALA A 242 -13.18 -9.68 9.46
CA ALA A 242 -13.50 -9.80 8.03
C ALA A 242 -14.95 -10.25 7.80
N GLU A 243 -15.44 -11.23 8.57
CA GLU A 243 -16.83 -11.67 8.53
C GLU A 243 -17.81 -10.55 8.92
N TYR A 244 -17.46 -9.74 9.92
CA TYR A 244 -18.26 -8.59 10.33
C TYR A 244 -18.38 -7.57 9.19
N VAL A 245 -17.27 -7.18 8.57
CA VAL A 245 -17.26 -6.20 7.47
C VAL A 245 -18.05 -6.72 6.28
N ARG A 246 -17.91 -8.01 5.93
CA ARG A 246 -18.75 -8.66 4.91
C ARG A 246 -20.23 -8.62 5.28
N GLY A 247 -20.56 -8.87 6.55
CA GLY A 247 -21.93 -8.74 7.06
C GLY A 247 -22.49 -7.33 6.85
N GLN A 248 -21.72 -6.30 7.15
CA GLN A 248 -22.13 -4.91 6.93
C GLN A 248 -22.37 -4.61 5.44
N LEU A 249 -21.49 -5.06 4.55
CA LEU A 249 -21.66 -4.91 3.10
C LEU A 249 -22.98 -5.52 2.61
N LEU A 250 -23.33 -6.71 3.09
CA LEU A 250 -24.55 -7.43 2.70
C LEU A 250 -25.84 -6.81 3.25
N LEU A 251 -25.74 -5.98 4.29
CA LEU A 251 -26.87 -5.26 4.86
C LEU A 251 -27.15 -3.92 4.16
N LEU A 252 -26.24 -3.47 3.27
CA LEU A 252 -26.43 -2.21 2.55
C LEU A 252 -27.61 -2.31 1.57
N PRO A 253 -28.53 -1.31 1.57
CA PRO A 253 -29.61 -1.25 0.58
C PRO A 253 -29.06 -1.13 -0.85
N GLN A 254 -29.75 -1.75 -1.81
CA GLN A 254 -29.32 -1.75 -3.21
C GLN A 254 -29.27 -0.33 -3.81
N GLU A 255 -30.09 0.62 -3.31
CA GLU A 255 -30.05 2.02 -3.75
C GLU A 255 -28.75 2.72 -3.35
N VAL A 256 -28.22 2.45 -2.16
CA VAL A 256 -26.98 3.06 -1.63
C VAL A 256 -25.77 2.63 -2.45
N ILE A 257 -25.78 1.38 -2.92
CA ILE A 257 -24.73 0.76 -3.73
C ILE A 257 -24.67 1.37 -5.13
N SER A 258 -25.82 1.71 -5.71
CA SER A 258 -25.90 2.29 -7.06
C SER A 258 -25.41 3.75 -7.17
N ILE A 259 -25.33 4.46 -6.03
CA ILE A 259 -24.96 5.88 -5.98
C ILE A 259 -23.45 6.08 -5.82
N GLY A 260 -22.76 5.18 -5.11
CA GLY A 260 -21.31 5.24 -4.91
C GLY A 260 -20.47 5.07 -6.18
N TYR A 261 -21.09 4.59 -7.27
CA TYR A 261 -20.46 4.34 -8.56
C TYR A 261 -20.54 5.52 -9.55
N ARG A 262 -20.90 6.73 -9.10
CA ARG A 262 -20.94 7.95 -9.93
C ARG A 262 -19.70 8.80 -9.80
#